data_AF-A0A6A4PV31-F1
#
_entry.id   AF-A0A6A4PV31-F1
#
_cell.length_a   1.000
_cell.length_b   1.000
_cell.length_c   1.000
_cell.angle_alpha   90.00
_cell.angle_beta   90.00
_cell.angle_gamma   90.00
#
_symmetry.space_group_name_H-M   'P 1'
#
loop_
_entity.id
_entity.type
_entity.pdbx_description
1 polymer ?
#
loop_
_entity_poly.entity_id
_entity_poly.type
_entity_poly.pdbx_seq_one_letter_code
_entity_poly.pdbx_strand_id
1 'polypeptide(L)'
;MIWDNPPQMEPHALKVSVYGQMVESGAAFARQFDADDSVLDMIDKKILHRGRNRVVPGAWCSGRRSWWMDPCSQWGDVNVLKPGPQAKKLEESVSALLDDWNSQTNQCQTSSE
;
A
#
# COMPACT_ATOMS: atom_id res chain seq x y z
N MET A 1 -10.03 -7.94 11.77
CA MET A 1 -8.66 -7.38 11.83
C MET A 1 -7.72 -8.47 11.36
N ILE A 2 -6.78 -8.16 10.47
CA ILE A 2 -5.77 -9.13 9.98
C ILE A 2 -4.77 -9.47 11.09
N TRP A 3 -4.62 -8.55 12.03
CA TRP A 3 -3.73 -8.65 13.18
C TRP A 3 -4.45 -9.21 14.39
N ASP A 4 -3.69 -9.93 15.22
CA ASP A 4 -4.15 -10.37 16.52
C ASP A 4 -4.55 -9.18 17.39
N ASN A 5 -5.56 -9.40 18.23
CA ASN A 5 -5.97 -8.45 19.25
C ASN A 5 -6.01 -9.17 20.61
N PRO A 6 -5.05 -8.90 21.53
CA PRO A 6 -3.97 -7.92 21.43
C PRO A 6 -2.85 -8.34 20.45
N PRO A 7 -2.01 -7.40 19.98
CA PRO A 7 -0.91 -7.72 19.07
C PRO A 7 0.07 -8.69 19.71
N GLN A 8 0.37 -9.80 19.03
CA GLN A 8 1.42 -10.73 19.45
C GLN A 8 2.81 -10.24 19.02
N MET A 9 3.86 -10.70 19.72
CA MET A 9 5.25 -10.31 19.39
C MET A 9 5.69 -10.80 18.00
N GLU A 10 5.16 -11.94 17.54
CA GLU A 10 5.42 -12.48 16.21
C GLU A 10 4.16 -12.32 15.34
N PRO A 11 4.14 -11.34 14.42
CA PRO A 11 3.01 -11.18 13.52
C PRO A 11 2.89 -12.39 12.60
N HIS A 12 1.67 -12.87 12.37
CA HIS A 12 1.45 -13.90 11.36
C HIS A 12 1.93 -13.46 9.97
N ALA A 13 2.53 -14.38 9.21
CA ALA A 13 2.89 -14.13 7.83
C ALA A 13 1.63 -13.91 6.99
N LEU A 14 1.59 -12.79 6.25
CA LEU A 14 0.50 -12.47 5.35
C LEU A 14 0.55 -13.41 4.16
N LYS A 15 -0.58 -14.04 3.86
CA LYS A 15 -0.75 -15.03 2.79
C LYS A 15 -1.79 -14.55 1.78
N VAL A 16 -1.90 -15.28 0.66
CA VAL A 16 -2.93 -15.05 -0.35
C VAL A 16 -4.35 -15.00 0.23
N SER A 17 -4.63 -15.79 1.28
CA SER A 17 -5.95 -15.83 1.94
C SER A 17 -6.39 -14.48 2.51
N VAL A 18 -5.46 -13.63 2.93
CA VAL A 18 -5.73 -12.31 3.53
C VAL A 18 -5.39 -11.14 2.59
N TYR A 19 -5.01 -11.43 1.34
CA TYR A 19 -4.60 -10.42 0.36
C TYR A 19 -5.65 -9.32 0.16
N GLY A 20 -6.93 -9.68 0.04
CA GLY A 20 -8.01 -8.72 -0.16
C GLY A 20 -8.10 -7.71 0.99
N GLN A 21 -8.12 -8.22 2.22
CA GLN A 21 -8.15 -7.40 3.42
C GLN A 21 -6.90 -6.50 3.53
N MET A 22 -5.72 -7.02 3.17
CA MET A 22 -4.48 -6.26 3.17
C MET A 22 -4.58 -5.05 2.22
N VAL A 23 -5.01 -5.27 0.98
CA VAL A 23 -5.21 -4.20 -0.02
C VAL A 23 -6.34 -3.25 0.38
N GLU A 24 -7.33 -3.75 1.11
CA GLU A 24 -8.48 -2.97 1.57
C GLU A 24 -8.21 -2.10 2.78
N SER A 25 -7.22 -2.46 3.60
CA SER A 25 -6.92 -1.79 4.87
C SER A 25 -6.54 -0.31 4.77
N GLY A 26 -6.01 0.13 3.62
CA GLY A 26 -5.47 1.48 3.47
C GLY A 26 -4.13 1.71 4.21
N ALA A 27 -3.59 0.68 4.86
CA ALA A 27 -2.33 0.76 5.56
C ALA A 27 -1.16 1.02 4.60
N ALA A 28 -0.24 1.90 4.99
CA ALA A 28 0.96 2.21 4.22
C ALA A 28 1.98 1.05 4.20
N PHE A 29 1.97 0.22 5.23
CA PHE A 29 2.93 -0.88 5.43
C PHE A 29 2.22 -2.20 5.74
N ALA A 30 2.85 -3.29 5.33
CA ALA A 30 2.40 -4.65 5.60
C ALA A 30 3.61 -5.54 5.96
N ARG A 31 3.46 -6.41 6.96
CA ARG A 31 4.48 -7.40 7.38
C ARG A 31 3.83 -8.53 8.19
N GLN A 32 4.46 -9.67 8.42
CA GLN A 32 5.60 -10.17 7.67
C GLN A 32 5.13 -10.93 6.43
N PHE A 33 6.03 -11.15 5.49
CA PHE A 33 5.81 -12.02 4.34
C PHE A 33 6.86 -13.12 4.39
N ASP A 34 6.44 -14.35 4.10
CA ASP A 34 7.40 -15.43 3.92
C ASP A 34 8.17 -15.21 2.61
N ALA A 35 9.44 -15.61 2.61
CA ALA A 35 10.26 -15.59 1.39
C ALA A 35 9.59 -16.45 0.31
N ASP A 36 9.59 -15.93 -0.92
CA ASP A 36 9.03 -16.58 -2.11
C ASP A 36 7.54 -16.96 -2.03
N ASP A 37 6.77 -16.36 -1.10
CA ASP A 37 5.33 -16.58 -1.03
C ASP A 37 4.60 -15.96 -2.22
N SER A 38 3.64 -16.70 -2.79
CA SER A 38 2.79 -16.28 -3.91
C SER A 38 2.05 -14.95 -3.70
N VAL A 39 1.84 -14.51 -2.46
CA VAL A 39 1.29 -13.18 -2.18
C VAL A 39 2.18 -12.05 -2.69
N LEU A 40 3.51 -12.25 -2.72
CA LEU A 40 4.48 -11.30 -3.25
C LEU A 40 4.30 -11.12 -4.76
N ASP A 41 4.08 -12.22 -5.50
CA ASP A 41 3.73 -12.18 -6.93
C ASP A 41 2.40 -11.46 -7.17
N MET A 42 1.43 -11.64 -6.26
CA MET A 42 0.16 -10.92 -6.33
C MET A 42 0.34 -9.42 -6.12
N ILE A 43 1.17 -9.00 -5.17
CA ILE A 43 1.52 -7.59 -4.93
C ILE A 43 2.18 -7.01 -6.18
N ASP A 44 3.17 -7.70 -6.73
CA ASP A 44 3.88 -7.26 -7.94
C ASP A 44 2.92 -7.03 -9.12
N LYS A 45 2.01 -7.99 -9.36
CA LYS A 45 1.10 -7.93 -10.50
C LYS A 45 -0.05 -6.94 -10.31
N LYS A 46 -0.69 -6.95 -9.14
CA LYS A 46 -1.97 -6.26 -8.91
C LYS A 46 -1.82 -4.89 -8.27
N ILE A 47 -0.76 -4.66 -7.50
CA ILE A 47 -0.48 -3.38 -6.84
C ILE A 47 0.56 -2.60 -7.61
N LEU A 48 1.72 -3.22 -7.85
CA LEU A 48 2.86 -2.55 -8.46
C LEU A 48 2.83 -2.57 -9.98
N HIS A 49 1.94 -3.38 -10.57
CA HIS A 49 1.80 -3.55 -12.03
C HIS A 49 3.13 -3.84 -12.73
N ARG A 50 4.02 -4.60 -12.08
CA ARG A 50 5.31 -5.00 -12.62
C ARG A 50 5.34 -6.47 -13.00
N GLY A 51 6.13 -6.78 -14.01
CA GLY A 51 6.48 -8.16 -14.35
C GLY A 51 7.69 -8.66 -13.57
N ARG A 52 7.94 -9.97 -13.64
CA ARG A 52 9.13 -10.59 -13.06
C ARG A 52 10.41 -9.90 -13.56
N ASN A 53 11.33 -9.62 -12.65
CA ASN A 53 12.62 -8.95 -12.93
C ASN A 53 12.49 -7.56 -13.57
N ARG A 54 11.36 -6.88 -13.40
CA ARG A 54 11.16 -5.51 -13.85
C ARG A 54 11.08 -4.54 -12.67
N VAL A 55 11.46 -3.31 -12.94
CA VAL A 55 11.24 -2.20 -12.03
C VAL A 55 9.75 -1.88 -11.92
N VAL A 56 9.34 -1.30 -10.80
CA VAL A 56 7.97 -0.79 -10.64
C VAL A 56 7.78 0.38 -11.61
N PRO A 57 6.77 0.35 -12.50
CA PRO A 57 6.47 1.49 -13.35
C PRO A 57 6.00 2.68 -12.52
N GLY A 58 6.63 3.84 -12.76
CA GLY A 58 6.31 5.11 -12.12
C GLY A 58 6.11 6.23 -13.12
N ALA A 59 5.86 7.44 -12.62
CA ALA A 59 5.72 8.63 -13.47
C ALA A 59 7.02 8.99 -14.22
N TRP A 60 8.17 8.50 -13.73
CA TRP A 60 9.47 8.63 -14.38
C TRP A 60 9.66 7.71 -15.59
N CYS A 61 8.76 6.77 -15.88
CA CYS A 61 8.89 5.92 -17.06
C CYS A 61 8.47 6.72 -18.31
N SER A 62 9.45 7.16 -19.10
CA SER A 62 9.28 8.06 -20.25
C SER A 62 9.25 7.34 -21.60
N GLY A 63 9.50 6.02 -21.60
CA GLY A 63 9.50 5.20 -22.81
C GLY A 63 8.10 5.05 -23.41
N ARG A 64 8.04 4.90 -24.73
CA ARG A 64 6.77 4.68 -25.44
C ARG A 64 6.18 3.32 -25.07
N ARG A 65 4.98 3.34 -24.49
CA ARG A 65 4.22 2.11 -24.21
C ARG A 65 3.83 1.45 -25.54
N SER A 66 4.38 0.27 -25.79
CA SER A 66 3.97 -0.60 -26.91
C SER A 66 3.94 -2.05 -26.43
N TRP A 67 3.36 -2.95 -27.22
CA TRP A 67 3.23 -4.35 -26.82
C TRP A 67 4.60 -5.04 -26.59
N TRP A 68 5.64 -4.53 -27.24
CA TRP A 68 7.00 -5.10 -27.24
C TRP A 68 8.00 -4.27 -26.44
N MET A 69 7.64 -3.07 -25.99
CA MET A 69 8.55 -2.18 -25.26
C MET A 69 8.03 -1.89 -23.86
N ASP A 70 8.91 -2.10 -22.89
CA ASP A 70 8.71 -1.64 -21.52
C ASP A 70 8.81 -0.11 -21.48
N PRO A 71 7.76 0.61 -21.01
CA PRO A 71 7.83 2.07 -20.87
C PRO A 71 8.93 2.52 -19.91
N CYS A 72 9.41 1.64 -19.03
CA CYS A 72 10.47 1.94 -18.07
C CYS A 72 11.88 1.58 -18.58
N SER A 73 12.04 1.20 -19.86
CA SER A 73 13.35 1.10 -20.50
C SER A 73 14.02 2.46 -20.74
N GLN A 74 13.27 3.54 -20.66
CA GLN A 74 13.77 4.91 -20.68
C GLN A 74 13.27 5.64 -19.44
N TRP A 75 14.17 6.36 -18.79
CA TRP A 75 13.90 7.06 -17.54
C TRP A 75 13.86 8.56 -17.83
N GLY A 76 12.80 9.22 -17.36
CA GLY A 76 12.63 10.66 -17.37
C GLY A 76 13.00 11.27 -16.02
N ASP A 77 12.33 12.36 -15.66
CA ASP A 77 12.52 13.02 -14.38
C ASP A 77 11.94 12.19 -13.22
N VAL A 78 12.82 11.81 -12.28
CA VAL A 78 12.47 11.02 -11.08
C VAL A 78 11.69 11.81 -10.03
N ASN A 79 11.68 13.14 -10.14
CA ASN A 79 10.97 14.01 -9.19
C ASN A 79 9.48 14.17 -9.54
N VAL A 80 9.04 13.66 -10.69
CA VAL A 80 7.63 13.69 -11.06
C VAL A 80 6.85 12.73 -10.17
N LEU A 81 5.95 13.27 -9.37
CA LEU A 81 5.04 12.50 -8.52
C LEU A 81 3.66 12.46 -9.17
N LYS A 82 3.17 11.26 -9.49
CA LYS A 82 1.80 11.05 -9.99
C LYS A 82 1.08 10.03 -9.10
N PRO A 83 0.06 10.44 -8.33
CA PRO A 83 -0.67 9.52 -7.48
C PRO A 83 -1.35 8.41 -8.28
N GLY A 84 -1.10 7.15 -7.88
CA GLY A 84 -1.83 5.97 -8.35
C GLY A 84 -3.06 5.66 -7.48
N PRO A 85 -3.84 4.61 -7.79
CA PRO A 85 -5.02 4.22 -7.01
C PRO A 85 -4.71 3.99 -5.52
N GLN A 86 -3.56 3.41 -5.20
CA GLN A 86 -3.14 3.08 -3.85
C GLN A 86 -2.66 4.32 -3.09
N ALA A 87 -2.11 5.32 -3.78
CA ALA A 87 -1.79 6.61 -3.17
C ALA A 87 -3.08 7.35 -2.75
N LYS A 88 -4.14 7.29 -3.56
CA LYS A 88 -5.46 7.84 -3.20
C LYS A 88 -6.06 7.15 -1.98
N LYS A 89 -5.90 5.83 -1.89
CA LYS A 89 -6.38 5.07 -0.73
C LYS A 89 -5.63 5.43 0.56
N LEU A 90 -4.33 5.67 0.45
CA LEU A 90 -3.53 6.16 1.56
C LEU A 90 -3.99 7.56 1.99
N GLU A 91 -4.23 8.45 1.02
CA GLU A 91 -4.78 9.79 1.26
C GLU A 91 -6.12 9.74 2.03
N GLU A 92 -7.05 8.88 1.60
CA GLU A 92 -8.34 8.66 2.30
C GLU A 92 -8.11 8.20 3.75
N SER A 93 -7.17 7.29 3.97
CA SER A 93 -6.86 6.76 5.31
C SER A 93 -6.23 7.80 6.21
N VAL A 94 -5.28 8.59 5.69
CA VAL A 94 -4.66 9.69 6.44
C VAL A 94 -5.68 10.78 6.77
N SER A 95 -6.56 11.12 5.82
CA SER A 95 -7.62 12.11 6.03
C SER A 95 -8.56 11.67 7.15
N ALA A 96 -9.01 10.42 7.13
CA ALA A 96 -9.88 9.88 8.18
C ALA A 96 -9.21 9.90 9.57
N LEU A 97 -7.90 9.62 9.66
CA LEU A 97 -7.14 9.72 10.91
C LEU A 97 -7.05 11.16 11.43
N LEU A 98 -6.85 12.14 10.54
CA LEU A 98 -6.81 13.54 10.90
C LEU A 98 -8.18 14.04 11.37
N ASP A 99 -9.26 13.62 10.72
CA ASP A 99 -10.63 13.96 11.10
C ASP A 99 -10.99 13.41 12.48
N ASP A 100 -10.65 12.15 12.77
CA ASP A 100 -10.84 11.53 14.08
C ASP A 100 -10.05 12.27 15.17
N TRP A 101 -8.77 12.55 14.93
CA TRP A 101 -7.95 13.32 15.86
C TRP A 101 -8.57 14.70 16.14
N ASN A 102 -8.93 15.45 15.11
CA ASN A 102 -9.56 16.77 15.27
C ASN A 102 -10.87 16.70 16.07
N SER A 103 -11.64 15.61 15.94
CA SER A 103 -12.87 15.41 16.71
C SER A 103 -12.59 15.17 18.20
N GLN A 104 -11.52 14.44 18.53
CA GLN A 104 -11.14 14.12 19.91
C GLN A 104 -10.52 15.32 20.64
N THR A 105 -9.73 16.15 19.96
CA THR A 105 -9.09 17.34 20.57
C THR A 105 -10.08 18.43 20.97
N ASN A 106 -11.31 18.39 20.44
CA ASN A 106 -12.34 19.39 20.68
C ASN A 106 -13.40 18.95 21.70
N GLN A 107 -13.18 17.84 22.42
CA GLN A 107 -14.08 17.37 23.47
C GLN A 107 -13.40 17.35 24.83
N CYS A 108 -14.01 18.01 25.82
CA CYS A 108 -13.65 17.82 27.22
C CYS A 108 -14.02 16.40 27.63
N GLN A 109 -13.09 15.63 28.19
CA GLN A 109 -13.42 14.33 28.78
C GLN A 109 -14.26 14.57 30.05
N THR A 110 -15.56 14.35 29.98
CA THR A 110 -16.38 14.21 31.18
C THR A 110 -16.13 12.83 31.76
N SER A 111 -15.28 12.75 32.78
CA SER A 111 -15.17 11.58 33.64
C SER A 111 -16.51 11.39 34.37
N SER A 112 -17.32 10.44 33.90
CA SER A 112 -18.45 9.91 34.65
C SER A 112 -17.93 8.96 35.72
N GLU A 113 -18.16 9.33 36.99
CA GLU A 113 -17.99 8.51 38.20
C GLU A 113 -18.81 7.20 38.17
#